data_AF-A0ABD5YTH2-F1
#
_entry.id   AF-A0ABD5YTH2-F1
#
_cell.length_a   1.000
_cell.length_b   1.000
_cell.length_c   1.000
_cell.angle_alpha   90.00
_cell.angle_beta   90.00
_cell.angle_gamma   90.00
#
_symmetry.space_group_name_H-M   'P 1'
#
loop_
_entity.id
_entity.type
_entity.pdbx_description
1 polymer ?
#
loop_
_entity_poly.entity_id
_entity_poly.type
_entity_poly.pdbx_seq_one_letter_code
_entity_poly.pdbx_strand_id
1 'polypeptide(L)' 'MATIEGWQKMLLNVYFSVTTFSTIMDVDLAPAGPGARVLVAGESIAGALLVALLVFVLGWQIAR' A
#
# COMPACT_ATOMS: atom_id res chain seq x y z
N MET A 1 -19.06 4.47 21.37
CA MET A 1 -20.03 4.61 20.27
C MET A 1 -19.23 4.64 18.98
N ALA A 2 -19.30 3.58 18.17
CA ALA A 2 -18.61 3.57 16.88
C ALA A 2 -19.37 4.51 15.94
N THR A 3 -18.86 5.72 15.75
CA THR A 3 -19.46 6.71 14.86
C THR A 3 -19.25 6.27 13.41
N ILE A 4 -20.21 6.55 12.53
CA ILE A 4 -20.13 6.26 11.08
C ILE A 4 -18.86 6.90 10.48
N GLU A 5 -18.46 8.06 11.00
CA GLU A 5 -17.20 8.74 10.66
C GLU A 5 -15.94 7.93 10.98
N GLY A 6 -15.94 7.18 12.09
CA GLY A 6 -14.81 6.33 12.47
C GLY A 6 -14.60 5.18 11.48
N TRP A 7 -15.69 4.58 11.02
CA TRP A 7 -15.66 3.56 9.98
C TRP A 7 -15.19 4.12 8.64
N GLN A 8 -15.63 5.32 8.28
CA GLN A 8 -15.19 6.00 7.07
C GLN A 8 -13.69 6.29 7.08
N LYS A 9 -13.14 6.79 8.20
CA LYS A 9 -11.69 7.04 8.34
C LYS A 9 -10.89 5.75 8.28
N MET A 10 -11.38 4.67 8.88
CA MET A 10 -10.72 3.38 8.84
C MET A 10 -10.65 2.82 7.41
N LEU A 11 -11.76 2.90 6.67
CA LEU A 11 -11.82 2.47 5.27
C LEU A 11 -10.91 3.33 4.38
N LEU A 12 -10.83 4.64 4.61
CA LEU A 12 -9.95 5.54 3.87
C LEU A 12 -8.47 5.21 4.13
N ASN A 13 -8.10 4.89 5.36
CA ASN A 13 -6.73 4.47 5.71
C ASN A 13 -6.35 3.14 5.08
N VAL A 14 -7.29 2.18 5.04
CA VAL A 14 -7.06 0.89 4.37
C VAL A 14 -6.93 1.09 2.86
N TYR A 15 -7.79 1.91 2.26
CA TYR A 15 -7.69 2.27 0.83
C TYR A 15 -6.33 2.91 0.53
N PHE A 16 -5.90 3.87 1.34
CA PHE A 16 -4.60 4.55 1.20
C PHE A 16 -3.41 3.58 1.34
N SER A 17 -3.47 2.63 2.27
CA SER A 17 -2.43 1.60 2.44
C SER A 17 -2.38 0.67 1.23
N VAL A 18 -3.52 0.22 0.72
CA VAL A 18 -3.59 -0.69 -0.45
C VAL A 18 -3.10 0.00 -1.73
N THR A 19 -3.49 1.24 -1.98
CA THR A 19 -3.06 2.00 -3.16
C THR A 19 -1.57 2.32 -3.11
N THR A 20 -1.05 2.69 -1.94
CA THR A 20 0.38 2.89 -1.69
C THR A 20 1.20 1.62 -1.84
N PHE A 21 0.74 0.52 -1.23
CA PHE A 21 1.35 -0.80 -1.32
C PHE A 21 1.39 -1.31 -2.76
N SER A 22 0.30 -1.12 -3.51
CA SER A 22 0.20 -1.54 -4.91
C SER A 22 0.91 -0.58 -5.87
N THR A 23 1.51 0.51 -5.38
CA THR A 23 2.09 1.59 -6.21
C THR A 23 1.07 2.21 -7.17
N ILE A 24 -0.23 2.01 -6.92
CA ILE A 24 -1.33 2.67 -7.62
C ILE A 24 -1.51 3.99 -6.87
N MET A 25 -0.53 4.89 -6.99
CA MET A 25 -0.55 6.16 -6.26
C MET A 25 -1.77 6.98 -6.73
N ASP A 26 -2.72 7.17 -5.81
CA ASP A 26 -3.87 8.04 -6.03
C ASP A 26 -3.41 9.50 -5.87
N VAL A 27 -3.58 10.31 -6.92
CA VAL A 27 -3.09 11.71 -6.98
C VAL A 27 -3.87 12.62 -6.02
N ASP A 28 -5.11 12.28 -5.68
CA ASP A 28 -5.95 13.09 -4.79
C ASP A 28 -5.71 12.81 -3.29
N LEU A 29 -5.14 11.65 -2.94
CA LEU A 29 -4.71 11.32 -1.58
C LEU A 29 -3.22 11.65 -1.37
N ALA A 30 -2.91 12.94 -1.26
CA ALA A 30 -1.56 13.36 -0.89
C ALA A 30 -1.29 13.08 0.61
N PRO A 31 -0.10 12.54 0.98
CA PRO A 31 0.26 12.32 2.37
C PRO A 31 0.28 13.64 3.15
N ALA A 32 -0.58 13.74 4.17
CA ALA A 32 -0.86 14.97 4.93
C ALA A 32 0.32 15.52 5.77
N GLY A 33 1.51 14.89 5.72
CA GLY A 33 2.70 15.37 6.43
C GLY A 33 3.98 14.56 6.15
N PRO A 34 5.16 15.05 6.60
CA PRO A 34 6.46 14.40 6.36
C PRO A 34 6.57 13.00 6.99
N GLY A 35 5.93 12.76 8.14
CA GLY A 35 5.87 11.42 8.74
C GLY A 35 5.06 10.42 7.90
N ALA A 36 3.95 10.87 7.30
CA ALA A 36 3.15 10.03 6.42
C ALA A 36 3.91 9.66 5.14
N ARG A 37 4.78 10.54 4.63
CA ARG A 37 5.64 10.25 3.47
C ARG A 37 6.64 9.12 3.73
N VAL A 38 7.19 9.03 4.94
CA VAL A 38 8.13 7.96 5.30
C VAL A 38 7.41 6.61 5.44
N LEU A 39 6.21 6.60 6.02
CA LEU A 39 5.35 5.41 6.06
C LEU A 39 5.00 4.93 4.65
N VAL A 40 4.57 5.85 3.78
CA VAL A 40 4.25 5.55 2.38
C VAL A 40 5.46 4.98 1.64
N ALA A 41 6.63 5.58 1.81
CA ALA A 41 7.87 5.08 1.21
C ALA A 41 8.22 3.66 1.70
N GLY A 42 8.06 3.39 3.00
CA GLY A 42 8.26 2.06 3.57
C GLY A 42 7.27 1.03 3.03
N GLU A 43 5.99 1.39 2.94
CA GLU A 43 4.93 0.54 2.37
C GLU A 43 5.17 0.25 0.90
N SER A 44 5.56 1.23 0.09
CA SER A 44 5.86 1.02 -1.33
C SER A 44 7.11 0.15 -1.54
N ILE A 45 8.14 0.26 -0.69
CA ILE A 45 9.31 -0.65 -0.74
C ILE A 45 8.89 -2.09 -0.43
N ALA A 46 8.06 -2.29 0.60
CA ALA A 46 7.56 -3.61 0.96
C ALA A 46 6.69 -4.22 -0.16
N GLY A 47 5.82 -3.41 -0.78
CA GLY A 47 5.03 -3.81 -1.94
C GLY A 47 5.89 -4.22 -3.12
N ALA A 48 6.90 -3.42 -3.47
CA ALA A 48 7.85 -3.73 -4.52
C ALA A 48 8.63 -5.03 -4.23
N LEU A 49 9.03 -5.26 -2.98
CA LEU A 49 9.75 -6.46 -2.57
C LEU A 49 8.88 -7.72 -2.71
N LEU A 50 7.60 -7.63 -2.33
CA LEU A 50 6.65 -8.73 -2.44
C LEU A 50 6.32 -9.05 -3.90
N VAL A 51 6.17 -8.03 -4.75
CA VAL A 51 6.00 -8.23 -6.20
C VAL A 51 7.25 -8.88 -6.81
N ALA A 52 8.45 -8.43 -6.43
CA ALA A 52 9.70 -9.03 -6.89
C ALA A 52 9.82 -10.51 -6.46
N LEU A 53 9.45 -10.82 -5.21
CA LEU A 53 9.38 -12.19 -4.70
C LEU A 53 8.32 -13.02 -5.44
N LEU A 54 7.15 -12.48 -5.72
CA LEU A 54 6.10 -13.17 -6.47
C LEU A 54 6.58 -13.52 -7.88
N VAL A 55 7.20 -12.56 -8.58
CA VAL A 55 7.78 -12.77 -9.91
C VAL A 55 8.91 -13.81 -9.84
N PHE A 56 9.78 -13.74 -8.84
CA PHE A 56 10.85 -14.72 -8.64
C PHE A 56 10.29 -16.13 -8.45
N VAL A 57 9.27 -16.30 -7.60
CA VAL A 57 8.63 -17.59 -7.33
C VAL A 57 7.93 -18.12 -8.59
N LEU A 58 7.18 -17.27 -9.31
CA LEU A 58 6.51 -17.67 -10.55
C LEU A 58 7.53 -18.05 -11.64
N GLY A 59 8.59 -17.26 -11.80
CA GLY A 59 9.69 -17.59 -12.71
C GLY A 59 10.37 -18.91 -12.36
N TRP A 60 10.51 -19.19 -11.06
CA TRP A 60 11.06 -20.47 -10.58
C TRP A 60 10.11 -21.65 -10.83
N GLN A 61 8.79 -21.44 -10.78
CA GLN A 61 7.79 -22.46 -11.11
C GLN A 61 7.71 -22.77 -12.61
N ILE A 62 7.87 -21.76 -13.48
CA ILE A 62 7.79 -21.93 -14.94
C ILE A 62 9.07 -22.54 -15.52
N ALA A 63 10.22 -22.35 -14.86
CA ALA A 63 11.51 -22.90 -15.28
C ALA A 63 11.68 -24.41 -14.95
N ARG A 64 10.72 -25.03 -14.27
CA ARG A 64 10.69 -26.47 -13.97
C ARG A 64 9.74 -27.20 -14.91
#